data_AF-A0A0M9DGY5-F1
#
_entry.id   AF-A0A0M9DGY5-F1
#
_cell.length_a   1.000
_cell.length_b   1.000
_cell.length_c   1.000
_cell.angle_alpha   90.00
_cell.angle_beta   90.00
_cell.angle_gamma   90.00
#
_symmetry.space_group_name_H-M   'P 1'
#
loop_
_entity.id
_entity.type
_entity.pdbx_description
1 polymer ?
#
loop_
_entity_poly.entity_id
_entity_poly.type
_entity_poly.pdbx_seq_one_letter_code
_entity_poly.pdbx_strand_id
1 'polypeptide(L)'
;MYDYEEMTRYLFTDQRLKAIEEHYASRRMELDSKIKYAHSIFDSKLGKIYKATPDLEKHVIALEELEAKYKHDKRIVEKDKEIFKEALSLLYPKERKAYHKWKQSGFVMDREVAPVLAACLNHVITEKNWRRKTLCAI
;
A
#
# COMPACT_ATOMS: atom_id res chain seq x y z
N MET A 1 22.18 1.24 -15.67
CA MET A 1 21.30 2.42 -15.59
C MET A 1 20.48 2.23 -14.33
N TYR A 2 20.61 3.12 -13.34
CA TYR A 2 19.86 2.98 -12.08
C TYR A 2 18.39 3.20 -12.39
N ASP A 3 17.54 2.22 -12.06
CA ASP A 3 16.11 2.33 -12.32
C ASP A 3 15.50 3.24 -11.24
N TYR A 4 15.50 4.53 -11.54
CA TYR A 4 14.98 5.57 -10.64
C TYR A 4 13.53 5.28 -10.27
N GLU A 5 12.75 4.67 -11.17
CA GLU A 5 11.38 4.26 -10.93
C GLU A 5 11.27 3.24 -9.79
N GLU A 6 12.14 2.22 -9.80
CA GLU A 6 12.14 1.21 -8.74
C GLU A 6 12.53 1.81 -7.39
N MET A 7 13.45 2.76 -7.36
CA MET A 7 13.86 3.45 -6.14
C MET A 7 12.73 4.31 -5.56
N THR A 8 11.95 5.00 -6.41
CA THR A 8 10.82 5.83 -5.95
C THR A 8 9.75 5.01 -5.22
N ARG A 9 9.53 3.76 -5.61
CA ARG A 9 8.61 2.84 -4.94
C ARG A 9 8.91 2.69 -3.45
N TYR A 10 10.19 2.63 -3.08
CA TYR A 10 10.65 2.46 -1.70
C TYR A 10 10.70 3.79 -0.93
N LEU A 11 11.14 4.86 -1.59
CA LEU A 11 11.25 6.20 -1.00
C LEU A 11 9.91 6.75 -0.54
N PHE A 12 8.86 6.51 -1.33
CA PHE A 12 7.53 7.04 -1.08
C PHE A 12 6.59 6.02 -0.44
N THR A 13 7.12 5.03 0.29
CA THR A 13 6.31 4.01 1.00
C THR A 13 5.28 4.62 1.95
N ASP A 14 5.64 5.69 2.68
CA ASP A 14 4.69 6.39 3.57
C ASP A 14 3.55 7.08 2.79
N GLN A 15 3.86 7.72 1.66
CA GLN A 15 2.84 8.34 0.80
C GLN A 15 1.94 7.30 0.13
N ARG A 16 2.52 6.19 -0.33
CA ARG A 16 1.78 5.05 -0.91
C ARG A 16 0.83 4.45 0.11
N LEU A 17 1.29 4.25 1.35
CA LEU A 17 0.46 3.71 2.42
C LEU A 17 -0.72 4.65 2.72
N LYS A 18 -0.45 5.95 2.83
CA LYS A 18 -1.48 6.97 3.04
C LYS A 18 -2.50 6.99 1.90
N ALA A 19 -2.06 6.92 0.64
CA ALA A 19 -2.95 6.88 -0.52
C ALA A 19 -3.84 5.62 -0.52
N ILE A 20 -3.30 4.46 -0.13
CA ILE A 20 -4.08 3.22 0.02
C ILE A 20 -5.12 3.37 1.13
N GLU A 21 -4.75 3.94 2.27
CA GLU A 21 -5.66 4.17 3.41
C GLU A 21 -6.79 5.15 3.05
N GLU A 22 -6.47 6.25 2.37
CA GLU A 22 -7.45 7.23 1.89
C GLU A 22 -8.41 6.63 0.87
N HIS A 23 -7.89 5.89 -0.11
CA HIS A 23 -8.71 5.20 -1.11
C HIS A 23 -9.64 4.16 -0.45
N TYR A 24 -9.11 3.37 0.49
CA TYR A 24 -9.90 2.39 1.24
C TYR A 24 -11.01 3.05 2.04
N ALA A 25 -10.69 4.10 2.81
CA ALA A 25 -11.65 4.82 3.64
C ALA A 25 -12.78 5.44 2.81
N SER A 26 -12.43 6.10 1.70
CA SER A 26 -13.39 6.69 0.77
C SER A 26 -14.33 5.64 0.17
N ARG A 27 -13.77 4.55 -0.35
CA ARG A 27 -14.56 3.50 -0.99
C ARG A 27 -15.42 2.72 -0.01
N ARG A 28 -14.92 2.48 1.20
CA ARG A 28 -15.68 1.85 2.28
C ARG A 28 -16.88 2.70 2.69
N MET A 29 -16.69 4.01 2.86
CA MET A 29 -17.79 4.94 3.18
C MET A 29 -18.88 4.93 2.10
N GLU A 30 -18.49 4.88 0.82
CA GLU A 30 -19.44 4.77 -0.29
C GLU A 30 -20.25 3.47 -0.22
N LEU A 31 -19.59 2.32 -0.01
CA LEU A 31 -20.27 1.02 0.10
C LEU A 31 -21.15 0.93 1.34
N ASP A 32 -20.66 1.38 2.49
CA ASP A 32 -21.42 1.42 3.74
C ASP A 32 -22.69 2.30 3.60
N SER A 33 -22.61 3.41 2.86
CA SER A 33 -23.80 4.23 2.58
C SER A 33 -24.84 3.45 1.77
N LYS A 34 -24.43 2.73 0.72
CA LYS A 34 -25.33 1.93 -0.13
C LYS A 34 -25.95 0.77 0.63
N ILE A 35 -25.22 0.18 1.57
CA ILE A 35 -25.71 -0.85 2.49
C ILE A 35 -26.70 -0.26 3.50
N LYS A 36 -26.39 0.89 4.10
CA LYS A 36 -27.25 1.53 5.12
C LYS A 36 -28.61 1.97 4.58
N TYR A 37 -28.69 2.33 3.28
CA TYR A 37 -29.95 2.67 2.63
C TYR A 37 -30.73 1.46 2.08
N ALA A 38 -30.22 0.24 2.27
CA ALA A 38 -30.95 -0.99 1.96
C ALA A 38 -32.12 -1.20 2.93
N HIS A 39 -33.29 -0.66 2.58
CA HIS A 39 -34.52 -0.86 3.35
C HIS A 39 -35.41 -1.93 2.71
N SER A 40 -36.32 -2.49 3.49
CA SER A 40 -37.45 -3.25 2.97
C SER A 40 -38.63 -2.29 2.80
N ILE A 41 -39.19 -2.18 1.61
CA ILE A 41 -40.42 -1.40 1.37
C ILE A 41 -41.60 -2.35 1.54
N PHE A 42 -42.49 -2.02 2.47
CA PHE A 42 -43.78 -2.71 2.62
C PHE A 42 -44.83 -2.01 1.76
N ASP A 43 -45.35 -2.72 0.76
CA ASP A 43 -46.51 -2.28 -0.02
C ASP A 43 -47.79 -2.78 0.66
N SER A 44 -48.48 -1.85 1.30
CA SER A 44 -49.73 -2.12 2.03
C SER A 44 -50.92 -2.45 1.13
N LYS A 45 -50.88 -2.10 -0.17
CA LYS A 45 -51.96 -2.44 -1.12
C LYS A 45 -51.83 -3.87 -1.65
N LEU A 46 -50.59 -4.36 -1.78
CA LEU A 46 -50.30 -5.70 -2.28
C LEU A 46 -49.98 -6.71 -1.18
N GLY A 47 -49.82 -6.27 0.07
CA GLY A 47 -49.42 -7.12 1.20
C GLY A 47 -48.03 -7.73 1.02
N LYS A 48 -47.16 -7.09 0.25
CA LYS A 48 -45.85 -7.62 -0.17
C LYS A 48 -44.71 -6.76 0.36
N ILE A 49 -43.62 -7.42 0.75
CA ILE A 49 -42.36 -6.77 1.11
C ILE A 49 -41.44 -6.85 -0.11
N TYR A 50 -40.97 -5.70 -0.58
CA TYR A 50 -39.95 -5.58 -1.61
C TYR A 50 -38.59 -5.29 -0.96
N LYS A 51 -37.53 -6.01 -1.36
CA LYS A 51 -36.16 -5.57 -1.07
C LYS A 51 -35.91 -4.29 -1.87
N ALA A 52 -35.67 -3.15 -1.20
CA ALA A 52 -35.47 -1.87 -1.90
C ALA A 52 -34.11 -1.76 -2.59
N THR A 53 -33.17 -2.65 -2.27
CA THR A 53 -31.86 -2.71 -2.92
C THR A 53 -31.67 -4.10 -3.55
N PRO A 54 -31.86 -4.22 -4.88
CA PRO A 54 -31.59 -5.44 -5.64
C PRO A 54 -30.13 -5.93 -5.50
N ASP A 55 -29.22 -5.05 -5.08
CA ASP A 55 -27.77 -5.26 -5.14
C ASP A 55 -27.09 -5.27 -3.76
N LEU A 56 -27.83 -5.46 -2.65
CA LEU A 56 -27.22 -5.52 -1.30
C LEU A 56 -26.10 -6.56 -1.23
N GLU A 57 -26.35 -7.76 -1.76
CA GLU A 57 -25.35 -8.84 -1.81
C GLU A 57 -24.11 -8.42 -2.61
N LYS A 58 -24.28 -7.68 -3.72
CA LYS A 58 -23.16 -7.16 -4.50
C LYS A 58 -22.35 -6.12 -3.73
N HIS A 59 -22.99 -5.27 -2.93
CA HIS A 59 -22.30 -4.28 -2.12
C HIS A 59 -21.54 -4.90 -0.95
N VAL A 60 -22.09 -5.97 -0.35
CA VAL A 60 -21.40 -6.74 0.69
C VAL A 60 -20.18 -7.47 0.10
N ILE A 61 -20.34 -8.16 -1.03
CA ILE A 61 -19.22 -8.81 -1.74
C ILE A 61 -18.13 -7.79 -2.09
N ALA A 62 -18.52 -6.62 -2.64
CA ALA A 62 -17.58 -5.56 -2.97
C ALA A 62 -16.82 -5.01 -1.74
N LEU A 63 -17.42 -5.06 -0.55
CA LEU A 63 -16.78 -4.64 0.70
C LEU A 63 -15.75 -5.66 1.19
N GLU A 64 -16.05 -6.96 1.07
CA GLU A 64 -15.11 -8.04 1.36
C GLU A 64 -13.91 -8.02 0.40
N GLU A 65 -14.16 -7.86 -0.90
CA GLU A 65 -13.11 -7.72 -1.92
C GLU A 65 -12.23 -6.49 -1.66
N LEU A 66 -12.85 -5.36 -1.28
CA LEU A 66 -12.14 -4.14 -0.93
C LEU A 66 -11.24 -4.34 0.31
N GLU A 67 -11.73 -5.04 1.34
CA GLU A 67 -10.94 -5.34 2.53
C GLU A 67 -9.78 -6.30 2.24
N ALA A 68 -10.03 -7.34 1.44
CA ALA A 68 -8.99 -8.28 1.01
C ALA A 68 -7.89 -7.56 0.21
N LYS A 69 -8.29 -6.71 -0.74
CA LYS A 69 -7.36 -5.89 -1.52
C LYS A 69 -6.57 -4.93 -0.65
N TYR A 70 -7.23 -4.22 0.27
CA TYR A 70 -6.56 -3.33 1.21
C TYR A 70 -5.51 -4.05 2.05
N LYS A 71 -5.86 -5.21 2.64
CA LYS A 71 -4.91 -6.02 3.42
C LYS A 71 -3.72 -6.47 2.57
N HIS A 72 -3.97 -6.88 1.33
CA HIS A 72 -2.92 -7.29 0.40
C HIS A 72 -1.97 -6.14 0.06
N ASP A 73 -2.52 -5.01 -0.40
CA ASP A 73 -1.75 -3.84 -0.84
C ASP A 73 -0.95 -3.24 0.34
N LYS A 74 -1.58 -3.13 1.51
CA LYS A 74 -0.92 -2.69 2.74
C LYS A 74 0.28 -3.57 3.10
N ARG A 75 0.11 -4.90 3.06
CA ARG A 75 1.18 -5.85 3.37
C ARG A 75 2.36 -5.73 2.39
N ILE A 76 2.08 -5.43 1.11
CA ILE A 76 3.15 -5.19 0.13
C ILE A 76 3.92 -3.92 0.48
N VAL A 77 3.23 -2.82 0.76
CA VAL A 77 3.88 -1.54 1.09
C VAL A 77 4.64 -1.62 2.42
N GLU A 78 4.12 -2.34 3.41
CA GLU A 78 4.82 -2.59 4.68
C GLU A 78 6.12 -3.37 4.46
N LYS A 79 6.10 -4.42 3.62
CA LYS A 79 7.32 -5.13 3.23
C LYS A 79 8.31 -4.24 2.49
N ASP A 80 7.83 -3.40 1.57
CA ASP A 80 8.69 -2.44 0.88
C ASP A 80 9.32 -1.46 1.90
N LYS A 81 8.56 -1.01 2.90
CA LYS A 81 9.04 -0.14 3.98
C LYS A 81 10.10 -0.81 4.84
N GLU A 82 9.95 -2.10 5.15
CA GLU A 82 10.96 -2.87 5.87
C GLU A 82 12.26 -3.00 5.07
N ILE A 83 12.16 -3.35 3.78
CA ILE A 83 13.32 -3.40 2.87
C ILE A 83 14.04 -2.06 2.83
N PHE A 84 13.28 -0.97 2.74
CA PHE A 84 13.84 0.37 2.71
C PHE A 84 14.51 0.76 4.04
N LYS A 85 13.91 0.43 5.18
CA LYS A 85 14.53 0.63 6.50
C LYS A 85 15.85 -0.14 6.65
N GLU A 86 15.88 -1.37 6.17
CA GLU A 86 17.08 -2.20 6.17
C GLU A 86 18.17 -1.59 5.28
N ALA A 87 17.83 -1.14 4.07
CA ALA A 87 18.77 -0.43 3.20
C ALA A 87 19.32 0.86 3.84
N LEU A 88 18.48 1.65 4.52
CA LEU A 88 18.92 2.83 5.27
C LEU A 88 19.84 2.48 6.44
N SER A 89 19.69 1.28 7.01
CA SER A 89 20.53 0.80 8.11
C SER A 89 21.97 0.51 7.65
N LEU A 90 22.14 0.14 6.37
CA LEU A 90 23.43 -0.13 5.75
C LEU A 90 24.22 1.15 5.40
N LEU A 91 23.55 2.30 5.32
CA LEU A 91 24.23 3.58 5.06
C LEU A 91 25.18 3.95 6.21
N TYR A 92 26.35 4.46 5.85
CA TYR A 92 27.29 5.04 6.79
C TYR A 92 26.69 6.28 7.48
N PRO A 93 27.16 6.65 8.69
CA PRO A 93 26.59 7.78 9.45
C PRO A 93 26.56 9.10 8.67
N LYS A 94 27.54 9.37 7.80
CA LYS A 94 27.59 10.58 6.96
C LYS A 94 26.50 10.56 5.88
N GLU A 95 26.32 9.43 5.21
CA GLU A 95 25.33 9.23 4.15
C GLU A 95 23.90 9.24 4.72
N ARG A 96 23.70 8.66 5.91
CA ARG A 96 22.42 8.72 6.61
C ARG A 96 22.03 10.15 6.99
N LYS A 97 23.00 10.97 7.44
CA LYS A 97 22.77 12.40 7.68
C LYS A 97 22.42 13.14 6.39
N ALA A 98 23.11 12.85 5.29
CA ALA A 98 22.82 13.43 3.99
C ALA A 98 21.40 13.05 3.49
N TYR A 99 21.01 11.78 3.65
CA TYR A 99 19.66 11.30 3.36
C TYR A 99 18.59 12.02 4.19
N HIS A 100 18.79 12.18 5.50
CA HIS A 100 17.82 12.87 6.35
C HIS A 100 17.71 14.36 6.00
N LYS A 101 18.82 15.02 5.71
CA LYS A 101 18.84 16.41 5.24
C LYS A 101 18.09 16.55 3.92
N TRP A 102 18.32 15.62 2.98
CA TRP A 102 17.57 15.54 1.73
C TRP A 102 16.05 15.38 1.98
N LYS A 103 15.65 14.40 2.80
CA LYS A 103 14.24 14.13 3.12
C LYS A 103 13.52 15.36 3.70
N GLN A 104 14.23 16.17 4.49
CA GLN A 104 13.69 17.42 5.05
C GLN A 104 13.64 18.57 4.05
N SER A 105 14.56 18.59 3.09
CA SER A 105 14.68 19.69 2.11
C SER A 105 13.63 19.66 0.99
N GLY A 106 13.00 18.52 0.72
CA GLY A 106 11.97 18.39 -0.32
C GLY A 106 12.47 18.57 -1.78
N PHE A 107 13.77 18.76 -1.99
CA PHE A 107 14.39 18.92 -3.32
C PHE A 107 14.83 17.59 -3.95
N VAL A 108 15.27 17.63 -5.22
CA VAL A 108 15.83 16.51 -6.00
C VAL A 108 16.88 15.76 -5.19
N MET A 109 16.85 14.42 -5.21
CA MET A 109 17.80 13.59 -4.47
C MET A 109 19.23 13.97 -4.81
N ASP A 110 20.01 14.22 -3.76
CA ASP A 110 21.43 14.54 -3.90
C ASP A 110 22.11 13.44 -4.72
N ARG A 111 22.84 13.83 -5.76
CA ARG A 111 23.48 12.91 -6.70
C ARG A 111 24.48 11.98 -6.02
N GLU A 112 24.95 12.35 -4.83
CA GLU A 112 25.87 11.53 -4.04
C GLU A 112 25.13 10.45 -3.21
N VAL A 113 23.94 10.73 -2.71
CA VAL A 113 23.18 9.81 -1.85
C VAL A 113 22.38 8.79 -2.66
N ALA A 114 21.85 9.20 -3.81
CA ALA A 114 21.04 8.35 -4.68
C ALA A 114 21.73 7.03 -5.11
N PRO A 115 22.97 7.03 -5.64
CA PRO A 115 23.62 5.81 -6.10
C PRO A 115 23.96 4.86 -4.94
N VAL A 116 24.35 5.40 -3.78
CA VAL A 116 24.67 4.59 -2.60
C VAL A 116 23.42 3.94 -2.04
N LEU A 117 22.34 4.71 -1.88
CA LEU A 117 21.07 4.17 -1.40
C LEU A 117 20.49 3.12 -2.36
N ALA A 118 20.63 3.32 -3.67
CA ALA A 118 20.24 2.34 -4.67
C ALA A 118 21.08 1.05 -4.57
N ALA A 119 22.39 1.16 -4.32
CA ALA A 119 23.25 -0.01 -4.10
C ALA A 119 22.85 -0.78 -2.83
N CYS A 120 22.58 -0.09 -1.72
CA CYS A 120 22.08 -0.71 -0.49
C CYS A 120 20.73 -1.39 -0.70
N LEU A 121 19.80 -0.75 -1.42
CA LEU A 121 18.51 -1.34 -1.76
C LEU A 121 18.65 -2.60 -2.59
N ASN A 122 19.46 -2.56 -3.66
CA ASN A 122 19.72 -3.71 -4.51
C ASN A 122 20.34 -4.87 -3.72
N HIS A 123 21.25 -4.57 -2.79
CA HIS A 123 21.83 -5.58 -1.92
C HIS A 123 20.77 -6.30 -1.07
N VAL A 124 19.92 -5.55 -0.36
CA VAL A 124 18.86 -6.13 0.49
C VAL A 124 17.84 -6.92 -0.35
N ILE A 125 17.43 -6.40 -1.50
CA ILE A 125 16.50 -7.09 -2.40
C ILE A 125 17.10 -8.41 -2.89
N THR A 126 18.36 -8.39 -3.33
CA THR A 126 19.07 -9.57 -3.81
C THR A 126 19.22 -10.61 -2.72
N GLU A 127 19.59 -10.19 -1.51
CA GLU A 127 19.73 -11.09 -0.37
C GLU A 127 18.39 -11.74 0.02
N LYS A 128 17.30 -10.97 0.07
CA LYS A 128 15.97 -11.52 0.38
C LYS A 128 15.45 -12.45 -0.71
N ASN A 129 15.71 -12.14 -1.97
CA ASN A 129 15.34 -13.00 -3.09
C ASN A 129 16.15 -14.31 -3.09
N TRP A 130 17.43 -14.24 -2.74
CA TRP A 130 18.28 -15.42 -2.58
C TRP A 130 17.78 -16.30 -1.42
N ARG A 131 17.57 -15.72 -0.23
CA ARG A 131 17.04 -16.45 0.95
C ARG A 131 15.70 -17.14 0.63
N ARG A 132 14.79 -16.48 -0.11
CA ARG A 132 13.53 -17.10 -0.55
C ARG A 132 13.74 -18.30 -1.48
N LYS A 133 14.63 -18.19 -2.46
CA LYS A 133 14.94 -19.29 -3.39
C LYS A 133 15.54 -20.49 -2.66
N THR A 134 16.46 -20.26 -1.73
CA THR A 134 17.13 -21.33 -0.97
C THR A 134 16.19 -22.01 0.01
N LEU A 135 15.28 -21.27 0.65
CA LEU A 135 14.29 -21.82 1.59
C LEU A 135 13.12 -22.53 0.91
N CYS A 136 12.80 -22.20 -0.35
CA CYS A 136 11.77 -22.89 -1.13
C CYS A 136 12.31 -24.11 -1.90
N ALA A 137 13.62 -24.36 -1.87
CA ALA A 137 14.26 -25.51 -2.50
C ALA A 137 14.49 -26.69 -1.53
N ILE A 138 14.00 -26.58 -0.29
CA ILE A 138 13.96 -27.61 0.76
C ILE A 138 12.51 -27.95 0.99
#